data_AF-A0A7K3D7L8-F1
#
_entry.id   AF-A0A7K3D7L8-F1
#
_cell.length_a   1.000
_cell.length_b   1.000
_cell.length_c   1.000
_cell.angle_alpha   90.00
_cell.angle_beta   90.00
_cell.angle_gamma   90.00
#
_symmetry.space_group_name_H-M   'P 1'
#
loop_
_entity.id
_entity.type
_entity.pdbx_description
1 polymer ?
#
loop_
_entity_poly.entity_id
_entity_poly.type
_entity_poly.pdbx_seq_one_letter_code
_entity_poly.pdbx_strand_id
1 'polypeptide(L)'
;HPPPQAAPTTPPTPAGRSTAHGGPKPAKQRDAFFDNAKYLAIVLVAMAHAWEPLTDHSRTAEALYMTVYTFHMPAFIVISGYFSRSFDMRADRLKRLVTGVAVPYVIFEIAYTLFKRWADDDPGQPISLLDPWYLTWFLVALFVWRLTVPLWKIVRWPVPLALAIAMLAVISPDIGDDLDLQRVLQFLPFFVLGLFMKPEYFQLVRRREVRLLSIPVFASALLLAYWAAPRMTSAWFYRRDSAQELGAPWWAGVVMTLALFGCSVVLTACFFAWVPRRKMWFTVLGAGTLYGYLLHGFLAKGSRFWGWFEDYEWLHKPLGEIFVSVVAATVVTALCTPPVQRMFRFAMEPRMEWAFKRDAAELARERARSA
;
A
#
# COMPACT_ATOMS: atom_id res chain seq x y z
N HIS A 1 -30.87 20.72 -88.95
CA HIS A 1 -30.25 19.50 -88.41
C HIS A 1 -30.33 19.53 -86.89
N PRO A 2 -31.07 18.60 -86.27
CA PRO A 2 -31.35 18.60 -84.83
C PRO A 2 -30.13 18.14 -83.99
N PRO A 3 -30.05 18.53 -82.71
CA PRO A 3 -28.97 18.13 -81.81
C PRO A 3 -29.13 16.68 -81.33
N PRO A 4 -28.02 15.95 -81.05
CA PRO A 4 -28.10 14.60 -80.50
C PRO A 4 -28.26 14.57 -78.97
N GLN A 5 -29.24 13.74 -78.61
CA GLN A 5 -29.61 13.06 -77.36
C GLN A 5 -28.64 13.07 -76.16
N ALA A 6 -29.23 13.33 -74.99
CA ALA A 6 -28.66 13.18 -73.66
C ALA A 6 -28.41 11.71 -73.29
N ALA A 7 -27.25 11.44 -72.68
CA ALA A 7 -26.88 10.15 -72.12
C ALA A 7 -27.42 9.98 -70.68
N PRO A 8 -27.86 8.76 -70.28
CA PRO A 8 -28.42 8.51 -68.95
C PRO A 8 -27.35 8.38 -67.86
N THR A 9 -27.65 8.94 -66.69
CA THR A 9 -26.86 8.89 -65.45
C THR A 9 -26.94 7.52 -64.78
N THR A 10 -25.81 6.83 -64.66
CA THR A 10 -25.65 5.65 -63.80
C THR A 10 -25.51 6.05 -62.32
N PRO A 11 -26.26 5.45 -61.38
CA PRO A 11 -26.04 5.64 -59.95
C PRO A 11 -24.81 4.85 -59.46
N PRO A 12 -23.97 5.40 -58.56
CA PRO A 12 -22.82 4.69 -58.05
C PRO A 12 -23.21 3.62 -57.01
N THR A 13 -22.71 2.41 -57.21
CA THR A 13 -22.76 1.27 -56.27
C THR A 13 -21.97 1.60 -54.99
N PRO A 14 -22.47 1.30 -53.78
CA PRO A 14 -21.71 1.51 -52.53
C PRO A 14 -20.69 0.38 -52.35
N ALA A 15 -19.44 0.63 -52.74
CA ALA A 15 -18.33 -0.28 -52.50
C ALA A 15 -17.76 -0.11 -51.08
N GLY A 16 -17.79 -1.20 -50.31
CA GLY A 16 -16.75 -1.56 -49.35
C GLY A 16 -16.67 -0.77 -48.04
N ARG A 17 -17.39 -1.23 -47.02
CA ARG A 17 -16.98 -1.04 -45.62
C ARG A 17 -15.64 -1.78 -45.42
N SER A 18 -14.53 -1.05 -45.50
CA SER A 18 -13.24 -1.50 -45.01
C SER A 18 -13.36 -1.76 -43.51
N THR A 19 -13.40 -3.04 -43.15
CA THR A 19 -13.25 -3.54 -41.78
C THR A 19 -11.89 -3.10 -41.27
N ALA A 20 -11.86 -1.98 -40.53
CA ALA A 20 -10.70 -1.57 -39.78
C ALA A 20 -10.36 -2.69 -38.79
N HIS A 21 -9.34 -3.49 -39.12
CA HIS A 21 -8.73 -4.44 -38.22
C HIS A 21 -8.31 -3.68 -36.96
N GLY A 22 -9.03 -3.94 -35.87
CA GLY A 22 -8.69 -3.46 -34.54
C GLY A 22 -7.35 -4.04 -34.13
N GLY A 23 -6.28 -3.29 -34.41
CA GLY A 23 -4.97 -3.56 -33.82
C GLY A 23 -5.10 -3.65 -32.29
N PRO A 24 -4.29 -4.49 -31.62
CA PRO A 24 -4.34 -4.62 -30.18
C PRO A 24 -4.19 -3.24 -29.54
N LYS A 25 -5.20 -2.81 -28.77
CA LYS A 25 -5.17 -1.56 -28.01
C LYS A 25 -3.84 -1.50 -27.25
N PRO A 26 -3.07 -0.39 -27.35
CA PRO A 26 -1.79 -0.29 -26.67
C PRO A 26 -2.02 -0.55 -25.18
N ALA A 27 -1.28 -1.52 -24.63
CA ALA A 27 -1.34 -1.84 -23.21
C ALA A 27 -1.12 -0.54 -22.42
N LYS A 28 -2.11 -0.19 -21.58
CA LYS A 28 -2.12 1.05 -20.79
C LYS A 28 -0.74 1.26 -20.16
N GLN A 29 -0.03 2.29 -20.62
CA GLN A 29 1.36 2.53 -20.21
C GLN A 29 1.41 2.75 -18.70
N ARG A 30 2.13 1.88 -18.00
CA ARG A 30 2.30 1.92 -16.54
C ARG A 30 3.03 3.21 -16.17
N ASP A 31 2.46 4.00 -15.28
CA ASP A 31 3.02 5.29 -14.86
C ASP A 31 4.17 5.08 -13.87
N ALA A 32 5.39 5.40 -14.31
CA ALA A 32 6.64 5.19 -13.58
C ALA A 32 6.65 5.88 -12.20
N PHE A 33 5.90 6.99 -12.05
CA PHE A 33 5.81 7.69 -10.78
C PHE A 33 5.27 6.77 -9.67
N PHE A 34 4.20 6.02 -9.92
CA PHE A 34 3.59 5.19 -8.88
C PHE A 34 4.48 4.00 -8.51
N ASP A 35 5.22 3.46 -9.48
CA ASP A 35 6.20 2.40 -9.20
C ASP A 35 7.39 2.93 -8.40
N ASN A 36 7.89 4.11 -8.73
CA ASN A 36 8.93 4.78 -7.95
C ASN A 36 8.45 5.10 -6.53
N ALA A 37 7.22 5.60 -6.38
CA ALA A 37 6.63 5.92 -5.08
C ALA A 37 6.50 4.68 -4.21
N LYS A 38 5.94 3.58 -4.74
CA LYS A 38 5.82 2.31 -4.01
C LYS A 38 7.19 1.73 -3.64
N TYR A 39 8.18 1.82 -4.53
CA TYR A 39 9.53 1.34 -4.22
C TYR A 39 10.20 2.17 -3.11
N LEU A 40 10.19 3.50 -3.22
CA LEU A 40 10.79 4.36 -2.20
C LEU A 40 10.08 4.21 -0.85
N ALA A 41 8.75 4.06 -0.86
CA ALA A 41 7.99 3.82 0.35
C ALA A 41 8.31 2.44 0.96
N ILE A 42 8.53 1.37 0.17
CA ILE A 42 8.87 0.06 0.75
C ILE A 42 10.28 0.04 1.35
N VAL A 43 11.20 0.81 0.77
CA VAL A 43 12.53 1.01 1.37
C VAL A 43 12.39 1.66 2.75
N LEU A 44 11.56 2.71 2.88
CA LEU A 44 11.30 3.36 4.15
C LEU A 44 10.63 2.43 5.17
N VAL A 45 9.68 1.58 4.75
CA VAL A 45 9.06 0.56 5.62
C VAL A 45 10.12 -0.37 6.22
N ALA A 46 10.98 -0.93 5.37
CA ALA A 46 12.01 -1.87 5.83
C ALA A 46 13.01 -1.20 6.77
N MET A 47 13.42 0.04 6.46
CA MET A 47 14.29 0.83 7.34
C MET A 47 13.64 1.08 8.69
N ALA A 48 12.37 1.48 8.72
CA ALA A 48 11.67 1.78 9.97
C ALA A 48 11.51 0.53 10.86
N HIS A 49 11.21 -0.63 10.29
CA HIS A 49 11.19 -1.89 11.03
C HIS A 49 12.55 -2.35 11.56
N ALA A 50 13.62 -2.01 10.83
CA ALA A 50 14.98 -2.28 11.27
C ALA A 50 15.46 -1.31 12.37
N TRP A 51 14.88 -0.10 12.44
CA TRP A 51 15.15 0.86 13.51
C TRP A 51 14.37 0.61 14.80
N GLU A 52 13.26 -0.13 14.75
CA GLU A 52 12.40 -0.37 15.92
C GLU A 52 13.17 -0.90 17.15
N PRO A 53 14.16 -1.81 17.05
CA PRO A 53 14.97 -2.20 18.21
C PRO A 53 15.92 -1.11 18.73
N LEU A 54 16.20 -0.09 17.92
CA LEU A 54 17.15 0.99 18.23
C LEU A 54 16.46 2.20 18.88
N THR A 55 15.13 2.27 18.87
CA THR A 55 14.37 3.46 19.32
C THR A 55 14.57 3.78 20.79
N ASP A 56 14.68 2.75 21.64
CA ASP A 56 14.83 2.92 23.09
C ASP A 56 16.23 3.43 23.48
N HIS A 57 17.23 3.20 22.62
CA HIS A 57 18.61 3.59 22.85
C HIS A 57 19.02 4.88 22.13
N SER A 58 18.28 5.27 21.09
CA SER A 58 18.61 6.41 20.24
C SER A 58 17.40 7.29 19.95
N ARG A 59 17.45 8.49 20.53
CA ARG A 59 16.47 9.55 20.23
C ARG A 59 16.43 9.91 18.74
N THR A 60 17.55 9.77 18.04
CA THR A 60 17.61 10.00 16.59
C THR A 60 16.87 8.90 15.84
N ALA A 61 17.09 7.63 16.21
CA ALA A 61 16.36 6.51 15.64
C ALA A 61 14.85 6.64 15.89
N GLU A 62 14.44 6.98 17.12
CA GLU A 62 13.02 7.20 17.45
C GLU A 62 12.41 8.36 16.66
N ALA A 63 13.11 9.48 16.52
CA ALA A 63 12.63 10.62 15.72
C ALA A 63 12.45 10.25 14.24
N LEU A 64 13.41 9.52 13.66
CA LEU A 64 13.32 9.01 12.29
C LEU A 64 12.17 8.01 12.14
N TYR A 65 12.03 7.11 13.12
CA TYR A 65 10.97 6.13 13.20
C TYR A 65 9.59 6.80 13.21
N MET A 66 9.32 7.70 14.16
CA MET A 66 8.08 8.49 14.24
C MET A 66 7.80 9.24 12.94
N THR A 67 8.81 9.90 12.38
CA THR A 67 8.66 10.67 11.13
C THR A 67 8.24 9.77 9.98
N VAL A 68 8.92 8.63 9.79
CA VAL A 68 8.59 7.68 8.73
C VAL A 68 7.22 7.04 8.98
N TYR A 69 6.92 6.60 10.21
CA TYR A 69 5.63 6.04 10.61
C TYR A 69 4.45 6.99 10.38
N THR A 70 4.69 8.31 10.43
CA THR A 70 3.64 9.30 10.13
C THR A 70 3.14 9.24 8.70
N PHE A 71 3.97 8.88 7.70
CA PHE A 71 3.54 9.02 6.29
C PHE A 71 3.74 7.79 5.41
N HIS A 72 4.60 6.84 5.77
CA HIS A 72 4.88 5.72 4.86
C HIS A 72 3.65 4.85 4.61
N MET A 73 2.91 4.45 5.66
CA MET A 73 1.65 3.71 5.49
C MET A 73 0.58 4.57 4.82
N PRO A 74 0.30 5.81 5.27
CA PRO A 74 -0.60 6.71 4.56
C PRO A 74 -0.30 6.86 3.06
N ALA A 75 0.97 6.96 2.66
CA ALA A 75 1.36 7.03 1.26
C ALA A 75 0.98 5.76 0.48
N PHE A 76 1.25 4.57 1.02
CA PHE A 76 0.81 3.30 0.42
C PHE A 76 -0.70 3.16 0.34
N ILE A 77 -1.40 3.57 1.39
CA ILE A 77 -2.85 3.47 1.50
C ILE A 77 -3.52 4.42 0.49
N VAL A 78 -3.03 5.66 0.36
CA VAL A 78 -3.50 6.63 -0.64
C VAL A 78 -3.31 6.10 -2.06
N ILE A 79 -2.13 5.53 -2.37
CA ILE A 79 -1.87 4.90 -3.68
C ILE A 79 -2.83 3.74 -3.93
N SER A 80 -3.06 2.90 -2.91
CA SER A 80 -3.97 1.75 -2.98
C SER A 80 -5.42 2.18 -3.21
N GLY A 81 -5.89 3.23 -2.52
CA GLY A 81 -7.20 3.85 -2.75
C GLY A 81 -7.33 4.39 -4.17
N TYR A 82 -6.31 5.11 -4.66
CA TYR A 82 -6.28 5.67 -6.01
C TYR A 82 -6.37 4.60 -7.12
N PHE A 83 -5.75 3.44 -6.94
CA PHE A 83 -5.88 2.31 -7.87
C PHE A 83 -7.18 1.52 -7.71
N SER A 84 -7.89 1.69 -6.60
CA SER A 84 -9.16 0.99 -6.31
C SER A 84 -10.39 1.69 -6.90
N ARG A 85 -10.23 2.91 -7.45
CA ARG A 85 -11.31 3.75 -8.00
C ARG A 85 -12.20 3.07 -9.02
N SER A 86 -11.67 2.16 -9.82
CA SER A 86 -12.48 1.47 -10.80
C SER A 86 -13.34 0.36 -10.20
N PHE A 87 -13.00 -0.23 -9.04
CA PHE A 87 -13.62 -1.44 -8.48
C PHE A 87 -15.15 -1.35 -8.34
N ASP A 88 -15.85 -2.41 -8.72
CA ASP A 88 -17.33 -2.47 -8.89
C ASP A 88 -17.93 -3.88 -8.60
N MET A 89 -17.33 -4.67 -7.70
CA MET A 89 -17.82 -6.00 -7.26
C MET A 89 -18.05 -7.06 -8.36
N ARG A 90 -17.69 -6.79 -9.61
CA ARG A 90 -17.77 -7.77 -10.70
C ARG A 90 -16.92 -9.01 -10.40
N ALA A 91 -17.41 -10.18 -10.80
CA ALA A 91 -16.82 -11.48 -10.44
C ALA A 91 -15.32 -11.60 -10.77
N ASP A 92 -14.87 -11.08 -11.92
CA ASP A 92 -13.46 -11.07 -12.32
C ASP A 92 -12.57 -10.23 -11.38
N ARG A 93 -13.10 -9.11 -10.89
CA ARG A 93 -12.38 -8.22 -9.97
C ARG A 93 -12.40 -8.73 -8.54
N LEU A 94 -13.49 -9.37 -8.13
CA LEU A 94 -13.56 -10.06 -6.85
C LEU A 94 -12.59 -11.25 -6.84
N LYS A 95 -12.54 -12.05 -7.93
CA LYS A 95 -11.54 -13.11 -8.10
C LYS A 95 -10.12 -12.57 -7.97
N ARG A 96 -9.79 -11.46 -8.63
CA ARG A 96 -8.48 -10.79 -8.50
C ARG A 96 -8.18 -10.26 -7.09
N LEU A 97 -9.20 -9.80 -6.37
CA LEU A 97 -9.05 -9.35 -4.98
C LEU A 97 -8.76 -10.53 -4.06
N VAL A 98 -9.49 -11.63 -4.20
CA VAL A 98 -9.27 -12.86 -3.41
C VAL A 98 -7.89 -13.44 -3.72
N THR A 99 -7.59 -13.67 -4.99
CA THR A 99 -6.31 -14.28 -5.40
C THR A 99 -5.10 -13.40 -5.14
N GLY A 100 -5.21 -12.08 -5.29
CA GLY A 100 -4.09 -11.16 -5.13
C GLY A 100 -3.93 -10.56 -3.73
N VAL A 101 -4.87 -10.79 -2.81
CA VAL A 101 -4.81 -10.22 -1.44
C VAL A 101 -5.15 -11.27 -0.39
N ALA A 102 -6.34 -11.87 -0.45
CA ALA A 102 -6.80 -12.81 0.58
C ALA A 102 -5.99 -14.11 0.62
N VAL A 103 -5.61 -14.66 -0.54
CA VAL A 103 -4.77 -15.88 -0.58
C VAL A 103 -3.34 -15.60 -0.10
N PRO A 104 -2.63 -14.55 -0.58
CA PRO A 104 -1.36 -14.16 0.00
C PRO A 104 -1.45 -13.91 1.51
N TYR A 105 -2.53 -13.30 1.99
CA TYR A 105 -2.75 -13.11 3.42
C TYR A 105 -2.70 -14.44 4.18
N VAL A 106 -3.53 -15.41 3.80
CA VAL A 106 -3.58 -16.72 4.48
C VAL A 106 -2.23 -17.44 4.41
N ILE A 107 -1.56 -17.42 3.26
CA ILE A 107 -0.26 -18.08 3.10
C ILE A 107 0.80 -17.45 4.01
N PHE A 108 0.88 -16.12 4.02
CA PHE A 108 1.89 -15.42 4.83
C PHE A 108 1.56 -15.43 6.31
N GLU A 109 0.30 -15.41 6.71
CA GLU A 109 -0.12 -15.56 8.10
C GLU A 109 0.35 -16.90 8.68
N ILE A 110 0.12 -17.99 7.92
CA ILE A 110 0.59 -19.33 8.30
C ILE A 110 2.12 -19.36 8.31
N ALA A 111 2.79 -18.84 7.29
CA ALA A 111 4.24 -18.84 7.21
C ALA A 111 4.88 -18.04 8.37
N TYR A 112 4.32 -16.89 8.73
CA TYR A 112 4.77 -16.08 9.86
C TYR A 112 4.55 -16.77 11.19
N THR A 113 3.39 -17.39 11.39
CA THR A 113 3.12 -18.14 12.62
C THR A 113 4.09 -19.31 12.76
N LEU A 114 4.31 -20.09 11.69
CA LEU A 114 5.28 -21.20 11.71
C LEU A 114 6.71 -20.71 11.96
N PHE A 115 7.09 -19.58 11.36
CA PHE A 115 8.37 -18.95 11.60
C PHE A 115 8.52 -18.54 13.07
N LYS A 116 7.51 -17.90 13.66
CA LYS A 116 7.54 -17.53 15.08
C LYS A 116 7.64 -18.76 15.99
N ARG A 117 6.83 -19.80 15.75
CA ARG A 117 6.90 -21.05 16.53
C ARG A 117 8.31 -21.66 16.56
N TRP A 118 9.00 -21.60 15.42
CA TRP A 118 10.35 -22.15 15.29
C TRP A 118 11.43 -21.19 15.84
N ALA A 119 11.30 -19.89 15.59
CA ALA A 119 12.31 -18.91 15.99
C ALA A 119 12.25 -18.55 17.48
N ASP A 120 11.08 -18.70 18.11
CA ASP A 120 10.79 -18.35 19.51
C ASP A 120 10.64 -19.60 20.40
N ASP A 121 10.96 -20.80 19.88
CA ASP A 121 10.80 -22.11 20.54
C ASP A 121 9.42 -22.34 21.21
N ASP A 122 8.36 -21.74 20.66
CA ASP A 122 6.97 -21.88 21.11
C ASP A 122 6.14 -22.71 20.11
N PRO A 123 6.19 -24.06 20.16
CA PRO A 123 5.42 -24.91 19.25
C PRO A 123 3.91 -24.82 19.48
N GLY A 124 3.46 -24.28 20.62
CA GLY A 124 2.07 -24.21 21.04
C GLY A 124 1.29 -23.01 20.46
N GLN A 125 1.98 -21.98 19.95
CA GLN A 125 1.33 -20.76 19.48
C GLN A 125 0.23 -21.04 18.45
N PRO A 126 -1.05 -20.69 18.69
CA PRO A 126 -2.13 -21.01 17.75
C PRO A 126 -1.96 -20.28 16.42
N ILE A 127 -2.35 -20.95 15.31
CA ILE A 127 -2.50 -20.30 14.02
C ILE A 127 -3.87 -19.62 14.00
N SER A 128 -3.90 -18.30 14.16
CA SER A 128 -5.11 -17.49 14.07
C SER A 128 -5.11 -16.70 12.77
N LEU A 129 -6.12 -16.92 11.93
CA LEU A 129 -6.35 -16.04 10.77
C LEU A 129 -7.13 -14.77 11.14
N LEU A 130 -7.52 -14.65 12.41
CA LEU A 130 -8.25 -13.52 12.95
C LEU A 130 -7.34 -12.56 13.71
N ASP A 131 -6.09 -12.90 13.97
CA ASP A 131 -5.13 -12.03 14.65
C ASP A 131 -3.90 -11.84 13.75
N PRO A 132 -3.95 -10.90 12.79
CA PRO A 132 -2.93 -10.78 11.76
C PRO A 132 -1.54 -10.46 12.33
N TRP A 133 -0.57 -11.34 12.10
CA TRP A 133 0.75 -11.12 12.65
C TRP A 133 1.60 -10.11 11.85
N TYR A 134 2.04 -9.06 12.56
CA TYR A 134 3.07 -8.09 12.17
C TYR A 134 2.80 -7.25 10.92
N LEU A 135 2.86 -7.85 9.72
CA LEU A 135 2.70 -7.16 8.43
C LEU A 135 1.40 -7.57 7.70
N THR A 136 0.79 -8.67 8.07
CA THR A 136 -0.36 -9.23 7.35
C THR A 136 -1.62 -8.39 7.52
N TRP A 137 -1.70 -7.57 8.57
CA TRP A 137 -2.77 -6.58 8.81
C TRP A 137 -3.07 -5.72 7.58
N PHE A 138 -2.05 -5.30 6.83
CA PHE A 138 -2.25 -4.43 5.67
C PHE A 138 -2.99 -5.14 4.54
N LEU A 139 -2.82 -6.46 4.39
CA LEU A 139 -3.55 -7.24 3.41
C LEU A 139 -5.03 -7.37 3.79
N VAL A 140 -5.30 -7.64 5.07
CA VAL A 140 -6.68 -7.68 5.61
C VAL A 140 -7.35 -6.32 5.42
N ALA A 141 -6.66 -5.24 5.84
CA ALA A 141 -7.13 -3.88 5.68
C ALA A 141 -7.40 -3.55 4.20
N LEU A 142 -6.47 -3.86 3.31
CA LEU A 142 -6.63 -3.64 1.87
C LEU A 142 -7.80 -4.44 1.29
N PHE A 143 -8.02 -5.67 1.77
CA PHE A 143 -9.15 -6.49 1.38
C PHE A 143 -10.47 -5.83 1.78
N VAL A 144 -10.62 -5.45 3.05
CA VAL A 144 -11.82 -4.78 3.60
C VAL A 144 -12.07 -3.44 2.92
N TRP A 145 -11.05 -2.60 2.77
CA TRP A 145 -11.17 -1.30 2.12
C TRP A 145 -11.57 -1.41 0.66
N ARG A 146 -10.99 -2.36 -0.10
CA ARG A 146 -11.37 -2.58 -1.50
C ARG A 146 -12.78 -3.12 -1.62
N LEU A 147 -13.19 -4.00 -0.71
CA LEU A 147 -14.54 -4.53 -0.66
C LEU A 147 -15.58 -3.41 -0.39
N THR A 148 -15.24 -2.44 0.47
CA THR A 148 -16.16 -1.33 0.79
C THR A 148 -16.20 -0.21 -0.25
N VAL A 149 -15.37 -0.24 -1.30
CA VAL A 149 -15.32 0.81 -2.36
C VAL A 149 -16.70 1.23 -2.91
N PRO A 150 -17.63 0.32 -3.28
CA PRO A 150 -18.93 0.72 -3.80
C PRO A 150 -19.75 1.56 -2.81
N LEU A 151 -19.62 1.30 -1.51
CA LEU A 151 -20.29 2.05 -0.45
C LEU A 151 -19.76 3.49 -0.40
N TRP A 152 -18.44 3.67 -0.49
CA TRP A 152 -17.85 5.01 -0.49
C TRP A 152 -18.28 5.86 -1.67
N LYS A 153 -18.52 5.25 -2.84
CA LYS A 153 -18.94 5.95 -4.06
C LYS A 153 -20.34 6.54 -4.00
N ILE A 154 -21.21 6.05 -3.12
CA ILE A 154 -22.57 6.58 -2.93
C ILE A 154 -22.66 7.63 -1.80
N VAL A 155 -21.64 7.71 -0.94
CA VAL A 155 -21.59 8.67 0.17
C VAL A 155 -21.26 10.07 -0.37
N ARG A 156 -22.03 11.08 0.06
CA ARG A 156 -21.85 12.49 -0.37
C ARG A 156 -20.55 13.13 0.17
N TRP A 157 -20.17 12.80 1.40
CA TRP A 157 -18.99 13.32 2.10
C TRP A 157 -18.11 12.16 2.61
N PRO A 158 -17.46 11.41 1.71
CA PRO A 158 -16.83 10.14 2.05
C PRO A 158 -15.62 10.31 2.98
N VAL A 159 -14.77 11.32 2.77
CA VAL A 159 -13.59 11.57 3.61
C VAL A 159 -13.97 12.03 5.03
N PRO A 160 -14.87 13.01 5.23
CA PRO A 160 -15.36 13.34 6.57
C PRO A 160 -16.00 12.17 7.31
N LEU A 161 -16.79 11.35 6.60
CA LEU A 161 -17.39 10.15 7.19
C LEU A 161 -16.32 9.13 7.63
N ALA A 162 -15.32 8.87 6.78
CA ALA A 162 -14.22 7.98 7.13
C ALA A 162 -13.44 8.49 8.36
N LEU A 163 -13.23 9.81 8.45
CA LEU A 163 -12.56 10.44 9.58
C LEU A 163 -13.39 10.34 10.86
N ALA A 164 -14.72 10.47 10.76
CA ALA A 164 -15.62 10.22 11.89
C ALA A 164 -15.52 8.77 12.38
N ILE A 165 -15.47 7.78 11.47
CA ILE A 165 -15.27 6.37 11.81
C ILE A 165 -13.92 6.15 12.51
N ALA A 166 -12.84 6.77 12.03
CA ALA A 166 -11.53 6.69 12.67
C ALA A 166 -11.53 7.28 14.09
N MET A 167 -12.20 8.41 14.29
CA MET A 167 -12.36 9.03 15.61
C MET A 167 -13.22 8.20 16.56
N LEU A 168 -14.21 7.46 16.06
CA LEU A 168 -14.98 6.51 16.87
C LEU A 168 -14.12 5.31 17.24
N ALA A 169 -13.32 4.79 16.32
CA ALA A 169 -12.45 3.64 16.59
C ALA A 169 -11.45 3.92 17.72
N VAL A 170 -10.76 5.07 17.68
CA VAL A 170 -9.74 5.42 18.68
C VAL A 170 -10.32 5.66 20.09
N ILE A 171 -11.62 5.92 20.24
CA ILE A 171 -12.25 6.11 21.55
C ILE A 171 -12.99 4.88 22.07
N SER A 172 -13.02 3.80 21.28
CA SER A 172 -13.72 2.56 21.58
C SER A 172 -12.73 1.47 21.98
N PRO A 173 -12.45 1.28 23.29
CA PRO A 173 -11.55 0.24 23.78
C PRO A 173 -12.12 -1.17 23.59
N ASP A 174 -13.43 -1.30 23.36
CA ASP A 174 -14.09 -2.60 23.14
C ASP A 174 -13.83 -3.18 21.73
N ILE A 175 -13.20 -2.41 20.84
CA ILE A 175 -12.74 -2.92 19.54
C ILE A 175 -11.49 -3.75 19.80
N GLY A 176 -11.67 -5.07 19.90
CA GLY A 176 -10.58 -6.00 20.11
C GLY A 176 -9.59 -6.07 18.94
N ASP A 177 -8.50 -6.83 19.15
CA ASP A 177 -7.41 -7.02 18.21
C ASP A 177 -7.79 -7.83 16.96
N ASP A 178 -9.00 -8.41 16.93
CA ASP A 178 -9.50 -9.20 15.81
C ASP A 178 -9.40 -8.43 14.48
N LEU A 179 -8.72 -9.03 13.51
CA LEU A 179 -8.44 -8.55 12.16
C LEU A 179 -7.68 -7.21 12.10
N ASP A 180 -7.01 -6.82 13.19
CA ASP A 180 -6.42 -5.48 13.36
C ASP A 180 -7.47 -4.38 13.11
N LEU A 181 -8.72 -4.59 13.54
CA LEU A 181 -9.85 -3.74 13.17
C LEU A 181 -9.62 -2.27 13.54
N GLN A 182 -8.95 -2.00 14.67
CA GLN A 182 -8.48 -0.66 15.04
C GLN A 182 -7.68 0.00 13.90
N ARG A 183 -6.64 -0.67 13.38
CA ARG A 183 -5.86 -0.15 12.25
C ARG A 183 -6.70 0.02 11.00
N VAL A 184 -7.54 -0.96 10.68
CA VAL A 184 -8.41 -0.92 9.49
C VAL A 184 -9.28 0.34 9.52
N LEU A 185 -9.89 0.65 10.67
CA LEU A 185 -10.78 1.81 10.83
C LEU A 185 -10.02 3.13 10.94
N GLN A 186 -8.92 3.17 11.71
CA GLN A 186 -8.14 4.40 11.91
C GLN A 186 -7.37 4.84 10.65
N PHE A 187 -6.99 3.92 9.75
CA PHE A 187 -6.33 4.23 8.48
C PHE A 187 -7.29 4.38 7.28
N LEU A 188 -8.56 4.00 7.43
CA LEU A 188 -9.61 4.14 6.42
C LEU A 188 -9.68 5.54 5.77
N PRO A 189 -9.52 6.67 6.50
CA PRO A 189 -9.56 8.01 5.90
C PRO A 189 -8.56 8.20 4.76
N PHE A 190 -7.37 7.61 4.85
CA PHE A 190 -6.34 7.70 3.82
C PHE A 190 -6.71 6.91 2.57
N PHE A 191 -7.35 5.75 2.74
CA PHE A 191 -7.80 4.92 1.62
C PHE A 191 -8.91 5.64 0.85
N VAL A 192 -9.88 6.17 1.59
CA VAL A 192 -11.00 6.93 1.02
C VAL A 192 -10.49 8.22 0.38
N LEU A 193 -9.54 8.93 0.99
CA LEU A 193 -8.88 10.07 0.37
C LEU A 193 -8.28 9.69 -0.99
N GLY A 194 -7.47 8.62 -1.05
CA GLY A 194 -6.91 8.10 -2.29
C GLY A 194 -7.97 7.70 -3.33
N LEU A 195 -9.08 7.11 -2.88
CA LEU A 195 -10.21 6.72 -3.74
C LEU A 195 -10.87 7.91 -4.44
N PHE A 196 -10.85 9.10 -3.84
CA PHE A 196 -11.41 10.30 -4.48
C PHE A 196 -10.34 11.25 -5.03
N MET A 197 -9.06 10.91 -4.91
CA MET A 197 -7.99 11.68 -5.54
C MET A 197 -8.09 11.61 -7.06
N LYS A 198 -7.96 12.77 -7.70
CA LYS A 198 -7.84 12.90 -9.14
C LYS A 198 -6.36 12.96 -9.58
N PRO A 199 -6.03 12.57 -10.83
CA PRO A 199 -4.65 12.59 -11.32
C PRO A 199 -3.99 13.98 -11.22
N GLU A 200 -4.76 15.05 -11.30
CA GLU A 200 -4.29 16.44 -11.26
C GLU A 200 -3.64 16.79 -9.92
N TYR A 201 -4.14 16.24 -8.81
CA TYR A 201 -3.54 16.48 -7.49
C TYR A 201 -2.12 15.89 -7.40
N PHE A 202 -1.88 14.74 -8.04
CA PHE A 202 -0.53 14.21 -8.17
C PHE A 202 0.36 15.11 -9.02
N GLN A 203 -0.20 15.82 -10.01
CA GLN A 203 0.57 16.81 -10.78
C GLN A 203 0.89 18.07 -9.97
N LEU A 204 0.00 18.50 -9.08
CA LEU A 204 0.23 19.64 -8.20
C LEU A 204 1.38 19.39 -7.23
N VAL A 205 1.42 18.25 -6.56
CA VAL A 205 2.52 17.93 -5.62
C VAL A 205 3.87 17.77 -6.32
N ARG A 206 3.88 17.54 -7.64
CA ARG A 206 5.09 17.42 -8.47
C ARG A 206 5.67 18.77 -8.91
N ARG A 207 5.07 19.90 -8.52
CA ARG A 207 5.57 21.24 -8.84
C ARG A 207 6.87 21.55 -8.11
N ARG A 208 7.73 22.39 -8.71
CA ARG A 208 9.05 22.72 -8.14
C ARG A 208 8.90 23.46 -6.81
N GLU A 209 7.89 24.31 -6.72
CA GLU A 209 7.52 25.08 -5.54
C GLU A 209 7.18 24.13 -4.38
N VAL A 210 6.34 23.12 -4.63
CA VAL A 210 5.98 22.12 -3.60
C VAL A 210 7.20 21.31 -3.17
N ARG A 211 8.09 20.95 -4.11
CA ARG A 211 9.35 20.26 -3.80
C ARG A 211 10.33 21.08 -2.96
N LEU A 212 10.34 22.41 -3.14
CA LEU A 212 11.15 23.32 -2.33
C LEU A 212 10.51 23.54 -0.95
N LEU A 213 9.20 23.75 -0.90
CA LEU A 213 8.44 23.89 0.35
C LEU A 213 8.41 22.60 1.18
N SER A 214 8.54 21.43 0.56
CA SER A 214 8.57 20.17 1.29
C SER A 214 9.84 20.00 2.13
N ILE A 215 10.94 20.69 1.80
CA ILE A 215 12.19 20.63 2.58
C ILE A 215 11.99 21.21 4.00
N PRO A 216 11.57 22.48 4.19
CA PRO A 216 11.33 23.02 5.52
C PRO A 216 10.19 22.33 6.26
N VAL A 217 9.19 21.79 5.54
CA VAL A 217 8.10 21.00 6.15
C VAL A 217 8.62 19.68 6.72
N PHE A 218 9.40 18.90 5.97
CA PHE A 218 10.02 17.67 6.48
C PHE A 218 11.04 17.96 7.58
N ALA A 219 11.83 19.02 7.45
CA ALA A 219 12.78 19.43 8.49
C ALA A 219 12.04 19.78 9.79
N SER A 220 10.96 20.56 9.71
CA SER A 220 10.10 20.88 10.86
C SER A 220 9.48 19.62 11.48
N ALA A 221 9.00 18.68 10.65
CA ALA A 221 8.45 17.42 11.14
C ALA A 221 9.50 16.57 11.86
N LEU A 222 10.73 16.49 11.34
CA LEU A 222 11.82 15.77 11.96
C LEU A 222 12.26 16.42 13.28
N LEU A 223 12.34 17.76 13.33
CA LEU A 223 12.64 18.49 14.56
C LEU A 223 11.55 18.31 15.62
N LEU A 224 10.27 18.34 15.20
CA LEU A 224 9.14 18.07 16.07
C LEU A 224 9.17 16.63 16.58
N ALA A 225 9.43 15.65 15.72
CA ALA A 225 9.58 14.24 16.11
C ALA A 225 10.74 14.06 17.09
N TYR A 226 11.88 14.70 16.84
CA TYR A 226 13.02 14.69 17.76
C TYR A 226 12.67 15.32 19.10
N TRP A 227 11.91 16.42 19.12
CA TRP A 227 11.40 17.02 20.35
C TRP A 227 10.38 16.12 21.08
N ALA A 228 9.51 15.43 20.34
CA ALA A 228 8.44 14.59 20.87
C ALA A 228 8.90 13.20 21.32
N ALA A 229 9.98 12.65 20.75
CA ALA A 229 10.49 11.31 21.03
C ALA A 229 10.57 10.95 22.53
N PRO A 230 11.15 11.78 23.44
CA PRO A 230 11.19 11.45 24.86
C PRO A 230 9.89 11.81 25.63
N ARG A 231 8.86 12.34 24.98
CA ARG A 231 7.66 12.94 25.61
C ARG A 231 6.36 12.24 25.24
N MET A 232 6.36 11.46 24.16
CA MET A 232 5.16 10.86 23.59
C MET A 232 5.49 9.45 23.12
N THR A 233 4.59 8.51 23.42
CA THR A 233 4.71 7.14 22.91
C THR A 233 4.58 7.11 21.38
N SER A 234 5.47 6.40 20.70
CA SER A 234 5.35 6.13 19.26
C SER A 234 4.20 5.16 18.93
N ALA A 235 3.56 4.55 19.93
CA ALA A 235 2.39 3.68 19.73
C ALA A 235 1.21 4.41 19.04
N TRP A 236 1.09 5.73 19.22
CA TRP A 236 0.10 6.56 18.50
C TRP A 236 0.18 6.41 16.97
N PHE A 237 1.38 6.16 16.43
CA PHE A 237 1.57 6.03 14.98
C PHE A 237 1.22 4.63 14.47
N TYR A 238 1.09 3.63 15.35
CA TYR A 238 0.65 2.28 14.97
C TYR A 238 -0.83 2.22 14.67
N ARG A 239 -1.62 3.14 15.25
CA ARG A 239 -3.08 3.25 15.08
C ARG A 239 -3.83 1.94 15.32
N ARG A 240 -3.28 1.10 16.20
CA ARG A 240 -3.85 -0.19 16.58
C ARG A 240 -4.53 -0.18 17.93
N ASP A 241 -4.26 0.85 18.73
CA ASP A 241 -4.73 0.98 20.11
C ASP A 241 -5.75 2.12 20.18
N SER A 242 -6.70 2.01 21.10
CA SER A 242 -7.54 3.11 21.57
C SER A 242 -6.73 4.09 22.42
N ALA A 243 -7.24 5.31 22.59
CA ALA A 243 -6.60 6.32 23.44
C ALA A 243 -6.45 5.82 24.89
N GLN A 244 -7.45 5.09 25.38
CA GLN A 244 -7.48 4.56 26.74
C GLN A 244 -6.43 3.48 26.97
N GLU A 245 -6.19 2.60 26.00
CA GLU A 245 -5.12 1.59 26.06
C GLU A 245 -3.72 2.24 26.05
N LEU A 246 -3.59 3.40 25.42
CA LEU A 246 -2.37 4.22 25.47
C LEU A 246 -2.24 5.05 26.76
N GLY A 247 -3.13 4.87 27.73
CA GLY A 247 -3.16 5.62 28.99
C GLY A 247 -3.57 7.09 28.83
N ALA A 248 -4.17 7.46 27.70
CA ALA A 248 -4.62 8.81 27.41
C ALA A 248 -6.15 8.94 27.55
N PRO A 249 -6.67 10.15 27.86
CA PRO A 249 -8.11 10.36 27.89
C PRO A 249 -8.70 10.24 26.47
N TRP A 250 -9.93 9.77 26.35
CA TRP A 250 -10.62 9.54 25.07
C TRP A 250 -10.58 10.76 24.13
N TRP A 251 -10.71 11.97 24.66
CA TRP A 251 -10.71 13.20 23.85
C TRP A 251 -9.34 13.47 23.21
N ALA A 252 -8.25 13.02 23.84
CA ALA A 252 -6.92 13.11 23.25
C ALA A 252 -6.84 12.21 22.00
N GLY A 253 -7.52 11.06 21.98
CA GLY A 253 -7.64 10.22 20.78
C GLY A 253 -8.25 10.94 19.59
N VAL A 254 -9.32 11.71 19.82
CA VAL A 254 -9.97 12.53 18.77
C VAL A 254 -9.00 13.57 18.22
N VAL A 255 -8.34 14.33 19.11
CA VAL A 255 -7.36 15.36 18.72
C VAL A 255 -6.18 14.74 17.97
N MET A 256 -5.61 13.66 18.49
CA MET A 256 -4.49 12.94 17.89
C MET A 256 -4.87 12.36 16.53
N THR A 257 -6.08 11.84 16.36
CA THR A 257 -6.55 11.33 15.06
C THR A 257 -6.57 12.42 14.00
N LEU A 258 -7.12 13.59 14.33
CA LEU A 258 -7.17 14.75 13.42
C LEU A 258 -5.77 15.31 13.13
N ALA A 259 -4.95 15.50 14.17
CA ALA A 259 -3.60 16.03 14.05
C ALA A 259 -2.72 15.09 13.21
N LEU A 260 -2.68 13.81 13.56
CA LEU A 260 -1.91 12.81 12.81
C LEU A 260 -2.45 12.66 11.39
N PHE A 261 -3.76 12.70 11.15
CA PHE A 261 -4.31 12.69 9.78
C PHE A 261 -3.78 13.87 8.96
N GLY A 262 -3.86 15.10 9.49
CA GLY A 262 -3.32 16.30 8.85
C GLY A 262 -1.82 16.19 8.55
N CYS A 263 -1.01 15.84 9.56
CA CYS A 263 0.43 15.65 9.42
C CYS A 263 0.77 14.57 8.38
N SER A 264 0.08 13.43 8.43
CA SER A 264 0.25 12.32 7.50
C SER A 264 -0.03 12.74 6.06
N VAL A 265 -1.12 13.47 5.81
CA VAL A 265 -1.47 13.96 4.47
C VAL A 265 -0.42 14.94 3.95
N VAL A 266 0.03 15.88 4.77
CA VAL A 266 1.06 16.86 4.40
C VAL A 266 2.39 16.17 4.09
N LEU A 267 2.86 15.27 4.96
CA LEU A 267 4.11 14.55 4.74
C LEU A 267 4.02 13.57 3.56
N THR A 268 2.86 12.95 3.33
CA THR A 268 2.62 12.13 2.13
C THR A 268 2.72 12.97 0.86
N ALA A 269 2.15 14.18 0.84
CA ALA A 269 2.27 15.10 -0.29
C ALA A 269 3.72 15.54 -0.51
N CYS A 270 4.45 15.83 0.56
CA CYS A 270 5.87 16.16 0.53
C CYS A 270 6.72 15.00 -0.02
N PHE A 271 6.44 13.77 0.41
CA PHE A 271 7.09 12.57 -0.08
C PHE A 271 6.85 12.40 -1.59
N PHE A 272 5.61 12.52 -2.04
CA PHE A 272 5.26 12.47 -3.46
C PHE A 272 5.93 13.58 -4.30
N ALA A 273 6.22 14.74 -3.71
CA ALA A 273 6.97 15.81 -4.38
C ALA A 273 8.43 15.43 -4.69
N TRP A 274 9.00 14.49 -3.93
CA TRP A 274 10.37 13.99 -4.11
C TRP A 274 10.47 12.76 -5.02
N VAL A 275 9.36 12.06 -5.26
CA VAL A 275 9.34 10.88 -6.12
C VAL A 275 9.67 11.26 -7.58
N PRO A 276 10.69 10.64 -8.21
CA PRO A 276 11.01 10.88 -9.61
C PRO A 276 9.88 10.50 -10.56
N ARG A 277 9.65 11.33 -11.58
CA ARG A 277 8.60 11.12 -12.59
C ARG A 277 9.06 10.23 -13.75
N ARG A 278 10.36 10.28 -14.06
CA ARG A 278 10.97 9.52 -15.15
C ARG A 278 11.18 8.06 -14.75
N LYS A 279 11.33 7.19 -15.73
CA LYS A 279 11.83 5.84 -15.51
C LYS A 279 13.24 5.94 -14.92
N MET A 280 13.42 5.31 -13.76
CA MET A 280 14.67 5.17 -13.02
C MET A 280 15.08 3.69 -13.05
N TRP A 281 16.32 3.39 -12.66
CA TRP A 281 16.82 2.01 -12.57
C TRP A 281 15.96 1.14 -11.63
N PHE A 282 15.44 1.72 -10.56
CA PHE A 282 14.57 1.04 -9.59
C PHE A 282 13.08 1.01 -9.95
N THR A 283 12.65 1.63 -11.06
CA THR A 283 11.22 1.62 -11.44
C THR A 283 10.69 0.19 -11.63
N VAL A 284 11.53 -0.72 -12.14
CA VAL A 284 11.19 -2.15 -12.30
C VAL A 284 10.92 -2.82 -10.95
N LEU A 285 11.63 -2.40 -9.90
CA LEU A 285 11.47 -2.93 -8.54
C LEU A 285 10.13 -2.54 -7.92
N GLY A 286 9.48 -1.48 -8.41
CA GLY A 286 8.14 -1.06 -7.99
C GLY A 286 7.03 -2.10 -8.25
N ALA A 287 7.30 -3.12 -9.06
CA ALA A 287 6.42 -4.30 -9.21
C ALA A 287 6.58 -5.32 -8.07
N GLY A 288 7.77 -5.39 -7.47
CA GLY A 288 8.13 -6.34 -6.44
C GLY A 288 7.84 -5.87 -5.01
N THR A 289 7.17 -4.73 -4.82
CA THR A 289 7.04 -4.09 -3.51
C THR A 289 6.22 -4.93 -2.52
N LEU A 290 5.25 -5.72 -3.01
CA LEU A 290 4.53 -6.68 -2.18
C LEU A 290 5.44 -7.82 -1.69
N TYR A 291 6.38 -8.26 -2.53
CA TYR A 291 7.38 -9.28 -2.18
C TYR A 291 8.36 -8.71 -1.15
N GLY A 292 8.89 -7.51 -1.39
CA GLY A 292 9.72 -6.80 -0.42
C GLY A 292 9.00 -6.62 0.92
N TYR A 293 7.73 -6.21 0.89
CA TYR A 293 6.89 -6.08 2.08
C TYR A 293 6.77 -7.37 2.86
N LEU A 294 6.32 -8.45 2.26
CA LEU A 294 6.04 -9.67 3.02
C LEU A 294 7.29 -10.48 3.35
N LEU A 295 8.38 -10.37 2.59
CA LEU A 295 9.60 -11.14 2.83
C LEU A 295 10.57 -10.47 3.80
N HIS A 296 10.64 -9.13 3.82
CA HIS A 296 11.57 -8.45 4.75
C HIS A 296 11.20 -8.68 6.21
N GLY A 297 9.92 -8.90 6.51
CA GLY A 297 9.47 -9.10 7.88
C GLY A 297 10.06 -10.34 8.55
N PHE A 298 10.36 -11.40 7.80
CA PHE A 298 11.09 -12.56 8.32
C PHE A 298 12.50 -12.19 8.79
N LEU A 299 13.23 -11.37 8.02
CA LEU A 299 14.54 -10.88 8.44
C LEU A 299 14.43 -9.90 9.61
N ALA A 300 13.47 -8.96 9.56
CA ALA A 300 13.28 -7.96 10.60
C ALA A 300 12.95 -8.63 11.95
N LYS A 301 12.06 -9.62 11.97
CA LYS A 301 11.72 -10.35 13.19
C LYS A 301 12.77 -11.39 13.58
N GLY A 302 13.36 -12.10 12.60
CA GLY A 302 14.48 -13.03 12.85
C GLY A 302 15.66 -12.35 13.51
N SER A 303 16.00 -11.11 13.10
CA SER A 303 17.07 -10.34 13.75
C SER A 303 16.80 -10.05 15.23
N ARG A 304 15.54 -10.07 15.68
CA ARG A 304 15.16 -9.92 17.09
C ARG A 304 15.18 -11.25 17.82
N PHE A 305 14.56 -12.29 17.24
CA PHE A 305 14.54 -13.62 17.85
C PHE A 305 15.94 -14.18 18.05
N TRP A 306 16.88 -13.85 17.17
CA TRP A 306 18.27 -14.30 17.27
C TRP A 306 19.20 -13.27 17.94
N GLY A 307 18.67 -12.27 18.64
CA GLY A 307 19.47 -11.39 19.49
C GLY A 307 20.49 -10.51 18.75
N TRP A 308 20.36 -10.24 17.44
CA TRP A 308 21.41 -9.51 16.70
C TRP A 308 21.70 -8.13 17.28
N PHE A 309 20.69 -7.45 17.82
CA PHE A 309 20.87 -6.13 18.43
C PHE A 309 21.50 -6.24 19.84
N GLU A 310 21.24 -7.33 20.55
CA GLU A 310 21.79 -7.61 21.89
C GLU A 310 23.25 -8.07 21.82
N ASP A 311 23.56 -8.97 20.88
CA ASP A 311 24.90 -9.52 20.68
C ASP A 311 25.91 -8.47 20.17
N TYR A 312 25.43 -7.44 19.46
CA TYR A 312 26.27 -6.46 18.79
C TYR A 312 25.95 -5.03 19.24
N GLU A 313 26.43 -4.64 20.43
CA GLU A 313 26.20 -3.30 21.02
C GLU A 313 26.55 -2.12 20.10
N TRP A 314 27.51 -2.30 19.18
CA TRP A 314 27.91 -1.25 18.24
C TRP A 314 26.79 -0.84 17.28
N LEU A 315 25.76 -1.69 17.09
CA LEU A 315 24.56 -1.38 16.31
C LEU A 315 23.74 -0.23 16.91
N HIS A 316 23.84 -0.01 18.22
CA HIS A 316 23.20 1.10 18.94
C HIS A 316 23.96 2.44 18.83
N LYS A 317 25.12 2.45 18.15
CA LYS A 317 25.91 3.66 17.90
C LYS A 317 25.54 4.26 16.55
N PRO A 318 25.81 5.55 16.28
CA PRO A 318 25.43 6.20 15.02
C PRO A 318 25.90 5.49 13.74
N LEU A 319 27.11 4.90 13.75
CA LEU A 319 27.59 4.11 12.61
C LEU A 319 26.81 2.80 12.44
N GLY A 320 26.38 2.20 13.55
CA GLY A 320 25.50 1.04 13.58
C GLY A 320 24.12 1.35 13.01
N GLU A 321 23.50 2.44 13.42
CA GLU A 321 22.21 2.90 12.87
C GLU A 321 22.26 3.12 11.35
N ILE A 322 23.34 3.75 10.86
CA ILE A 322 23.57 3.93 9.42
C ILE A 322 23.76 2.58 8.73
N PHE A 323 24.55 1.68 9.32
CA PHE A 323 24.75 0.34 8.79
C PHE A 323 23.43 -0.42 8.67
N VAL A 324 22.62 -0.46 9.73
CA VAL A 324 21.29 -1.08 9.74
C VAL A 324 20.39 -0.49 8.66
N SER A 325 20.40 0.83 8.49
CA SER A 325 19.64 1.53 7.45
C SER A 325 20.03 1.07 6.05
N VAL A 326 21.34 0.99 5.76
CA VAL A 326 21.87 0.55 4.46
C VAL A 326 21.58 -0.92 4.21
N VAL A 327 21.73 -1.78 5.22
CA VAL A 327 21.41 -3.20 5.13
C VAL A 327 19.92 -3.39 4.85
N ALA A 328 19.03 -2.73 5.59
CA ALA A 328 17.59 -2.82 5.38
C ALA A 328 17.19 -2.38 3.96
N ALA A 329 17.71 -1.24 3.50
CA ALA A 329 17.47 -0.74 2.14
C ALA A 329 18.00 -1.70 1.06
N THR A 330 19.16 -2.31 1.28
CA THR A 330 19.77 -3.27 0.33
C THR A 330 18.96 -4.57 0.27
N VAL A 331 18.61 -5.13 1.43
CA VAL A 331 17.83 -6.36 1.54
C VAL A 331 16.48 -6.20 0.86
N VAL A 332 15.70 -5.17 1.20
CA VAL A 332 14.38 -4.98 0.59
C VAL A 332 14.47 -4.68 -0.91
N THR A 333 15.54 -4.01 -1.36
CA THR A 333 15.81 -3.80 -2.80
C THR A 333 16.05 -5.12 -3.50
N ALA A 334 16.86 -6.01 -2.92
CA ALA A 334 17.10 -7.35 -3.44
C ALA A 334 15.81 -8.19 -3.48
N LEU A 335 14.98 -8.11 -2.42
CA LEU A 335 13.70 -8.80 -2.34
C LEU A 335 12.67 -8.29 -3.37
N CYS A 336 12.79 -7.05 -3.83
CA CYS A 336 11.95 -6.49 -4.89
C CYS A 336 12.38 -6.91 -6.30
N THR A 337 13.48 -7.64 -6.47
CA THR A 337 14.01 -7.97 -7.80
C THR A 337 13.16 -9.01 -8.55
N PRO A 338 13.17 -8.99 -9.90
CA PRO A 338 12.42 -9.96 -10.71
C PRO A 338 12.70 -11.45 -10.41
N PRO A 339 13.93 -11.89 -10.09
CA PRO A 339 14.18 -13.27 -9.69
C PRO A 339 13.38 -13.71 -8.47
N VAL A 340 13.33 -12.87 -7.42
CA VAL A 340 12.55 -13.15 -6.20
C VAL A 340 11.05 -13.19 -6.52
N GLN A 341 10.57 -12.26 -7.36
CA GLN A 341 9.18 -12.27 -7.81
C GLN A 341 8.82 -13.58 -8.52
N ARG A 342 9.70 -14.09 -9.40
CA ARG A 342 9.47 -15.37 -10.08
C ARG A 342 9.44 -16.54 -9.11
N MET A 343 10.32 -16.55 -8.12
CA MET A 343 10.44 -17.62 -7.12
C MET A 343 9.20 -17.70 -6.23
N PHE A 344 8.68 -16.57 -5.77
CA PHE A 344 7.52 -16.50 -4.86
C PHE A 344 6.18 -16.25 -5.57
N ARG A 345 6.15 -16.25 -6.91
CA ARG A 345 4.92 -15.97 -7.67
C ARG A 345 3.77 -16.91 -7.30
N PHE A 346 4.08 -18.15 -6.95
CA PHE A 346 3.07 -19.15 -6.58
C PHE A 346 2.28 -18.75 -5.33
N ALA A 347 2.91 -18.06 -4.38
CA ALA A 347 2.29 -17.62 -3.14
C ALA A 347 1.62 -16.24 -3.27
N MET A 348 2.27 -15.32 -4.00
CA MET A 348 1.84 -13.91 -4.07
C MET A 348 0.84 -13.62 -5.19
N GLU A 349 0.89 -14.38 -6.29
CA GLU A 349 0.03 -14.19 -7.45
C GLU A 349 -0.60 -15.52 -7.91
N PRO A 350 -1.30 -16.26 -7.02
CA PRO A 350 -1.91 -17.53 -7.38
C PRO A 350 -3.10 -17.32 -8.32
N ARG A 351 -3.05 -17.87 -9.54
CA ARG A 351 -4.16 -17.71 -10.52
C ARG A 351 -5.47 -18.38 -10.08
N MET A 352 -5.36 -19.45 -9.28
CA MET A 352 -6.46 -20.28 -8.74
C MET A 352 -7.61 -20.54 -9.73
N GLU A 353 -7.31 -20.77 -11.02
CA GLU A 353 -8.34 -20.93 -12.05
C GLU A 353 -9.27 -22.13 -11.79
N TRP A 354 -8.79 -23.13 -11.03
CA TRP A 354 -9.53 -24.30 -10.58
C TRP A 354 -10.59 -23.99 -9.50
N ALA A 355 -10.41 -22.94 -8.70
CA ALA A 355 -11.25 -22.65 -7.54
C ALA A 355 -12.48 -21.78 -7.86
N PHE A 356 -12.56 -21.22 -9.07
CA PHE A 356 -13.64 -20.31 -9.48
C PHE A 356 -14.41 -20.87 -10.67
N LYS A 357 -15.74 -20.65 -10.67
CA LYS A 357 -16.59 -20.99 -11.82
C LYS A 357 -16.08 -20.26 -13.07
N ARG A 358 -15.95 -20.99 -14.18
CA ARG A 358 -15.62 -20.40 -15.49
C ARG A 358 -16.73 -19.43 -15.89
N ASP A 359 -16.34 -18.25 -16.35
CA ASP A 359 -17.28 -17.22 -16.76
C ASP A 359 -18.08 -17.73 -17.98
N ALA A 360 -19.41 -17.74 -17.89
CA ALA A 360 -20.29 -18.17 -18.97
C ALA A 360 -20.07 -17.34 -20.24
N ALA A 361 -19.68 -16.07 -20.12
CA ALA A 361 -19.34 -15.20 -21.24
C ALA A 361 -17.96 -15.50 -21.85
N GLU A 362 -17.04 -16.10 -21.08
CA GLU A 362 -15.75 -16.59 -21.57
C GLU A 362 -15.95 -17.92 -22.31
N LEU A 363 -16.72 -18.83 -21.74
CA LEU A 363 -17.13 -20.09 -22.38
C LEU A 363 -17.91 -19.85 -23.69
N ALA A 364 -18.80 -18.85 -23.72
CA ALA A 364 -19.51 -18.47 -24.94
C ALA A 364 -18.58 -17.89 -26.02
N ARG A 365 -17.56 -17.12 -25.63
CA ARG A 365 -16.55 -16.59 -26.56
C ARG A 365 -15.59 -17.66 -27.07
N GLU A 366 -15.24 -18.64 -26.25
CA GLU A 366 -14.44 -19.79 -26.68
C GLU A 366 -15.23 -20.64 -27.67
N ARG A 367 -16.50 -20.93 -27.39
CA ARG A 367 -17.40 -21.61 -28.33
C ARG A 367 -17.53 -20.87 -29.66
N ALA A 368 -17.67 -19.54 -29.64
CA ALA A 368 -17.74 -18.73 -30.85
C ALA A 368 -16.40 -18.59 -31.62
N ARG A 369 -15.27 -18.99 -31.02
CA ARG A 369 -13.95 -19.06 -31.69
C ARG A 369 -13.61 -20.46 -32.20
N SER A 370 -14.33 -21.47 -31.71
CA SER A 370 -14.11 -22.88 -32.04
C SER A 370 -15.19 -23.44 -32.97
N ALA A 371 -16.30 -22.72 -33.15
CA ALA A 371 -17.20 -22.80 -34.28
C ALA A 371 -16.74 -21.83 -35.37
#